data_AF-A0A495AM65-F1
#
_entry.id   AF-A0A495AM65-F1
#
_cell.length_a   1.000
_cell.length_b   1.000
_cell.length_c   1.000
_cell.angle_alpha   90.00
_cell.angle_beta   90.00
_cell.angle_gamma   90.00
#
_symmetry.space_group_name_H-M   'P 1'
#
loop_
_entity.id
_entity.type
_entity.pdbx_description
1 polymer ?
#
loop_
_entity_poly.entity_id
_entity_poly.type
_entity_poly.pdbx_seq_one_letter_code
_entity_poly.pdbx_strand_id
1 'polypeptide(L)'
;GEGVTRFKPGDRVISNFTPDWIDGKPAGDARTLPYKTAGGFYPGMLAEYVVLNENALSASPVSLNDIEASTLPCAGLTAWFALVESGALRSGESVLVQGTGGVSLFALQIAKAQGAEVFVTSGSDDKLARAKALGADHGINRLHGDWVERIYDLTGDRGIDHIIETVGGTNMANSLRAVAIHGRISVIGVLEGYDISLPAAPLLLKSPTVQGIGVGHRRALEEFIRATDINGIKPVIDHCYSFDELPQALEHLDRGPFGKIVLKLS
;
A
#
# COMPACT_ATOMS: atom_id res chain seq x y z
N GLY A 1 -12.40 -13.44 25.75
CA GLY A 1 -12.15 -14.54 26.69
C GLY A 1 -11.78 -13.97 28.04
N GLU A 2 -11.62 -14.82 29.05
CA GLU A 2 -11.06 -14.41 30.33
C GLU A 2 -9.65 -13.83 30.12
N GLY A 3 -9.33 -12.71 30.77
CA GLY A 3 -8.03 -12.03 30.65
C GLY A 3 -7.87 -11.05 29.48
N VAL A 4 -8.88 -10.89 28.61
CA VAL A 4 -8.86 -9.85 27.56
C VAL A 4 -9.03 -8.47 28.19
N THR A 5 -8.18 -7.52 27.81
CA THR A 5 -8.15 -6.17 28.41
C THR A 5 -8.21 -5.03 27.41
N ARG A 6 -7.81 -5.23 26.15
CA ARG A 6 -7.78 -4.19 25.11
C ARG A 6 -9.16 -3.82 24.57
N PHE A 7 -10.13 -4.74 24.63
CA PHE A 7 -11.45 -4.57 24.01
C PHE A 7 -12.56 -5.18 24.86
N LYS A 8 -13.77 -4.61 24.73
CA LYS A 8 -15.02 -5.11 25.33
C LYS A 8 -16.08 -5.35 24.24
N PRO A 9 -17.13 -6.15 24.53
CA PRO A 9 -18.25 -6.31 23.61
C PRO A 9 -18.83 -4.97 23.17
N GLY A 10 -19.06 -4.80 21.86
CA GLY A 10 -19.55 -3.57 21.25
C GLY A 10 -18.47 -2.64 20.69
N ASP A 11 -17.18 -2.86 21.02
CA ASP A 11 -16.09 -2.10 20.41
C ASP A 11 -15.94 -2.47 18.92
N ARG A 12 -15.77 -1.47 18.06
CA ARG A 12 -15.45 -1.66 16.64
C ARG A 12 -13.94 -1.86 16.47
N VAL A 13 -13.55 -2.92 15.77
CA VAL A 13 -12.14 -3.31 15.59
C VAL A 13 -11.86 -3.69 14.14
N ILE A 14 -10.58 -3.60 13.76
CA ILE A 14 -10.06 -4.18 12.53
C ILE A 14 -8.93 -5.15 12.86
N SER A 15 -8.72 -6.16 12.02
CA SER A 15 -7.63 -7.12 12.19
C SER A 15 -6.27 -6.50 11.86
N ASN A 16 -5.21 -7.12 12.36
CA ASN A 16 -3.83 -6.84 11.98
C ASN A 16 -3.37 -7.92 10.98
N PHE A 17 -2.75 -7.52 9.87
CA PHE A 17 -2.34 -8.45 8.81
C PHE A 17 -1.30 -9.49 9.28
N THR A 18 -0.37 -9.06 10.15
CA THR A 18 0.63 -9.91 10.81
C THR A 18 0.35 -9.92 12.32
N PRO A 19 -0.50 -10.85 12.82
CA PRO A 19 -1.01 -10.84 14.19
C PRO A 19 0.03 -10.67 15.31
N ASP A 20 1.21 -11.28 15.15
CA ASP A 20 2.25 -11.32 16.18
C ASP A 20 3.23 -10.14 16.10
N TRP A 21 3.17 -9.31 15.06
CA TRP A 21 4.11 -8.21 14.88
C TRP A 21 3.52 -6.93 15.46
N ILE A 22 3.83 -6.69 16.74
CA ILE A 22 3.33 -5.53 17.49
C ILE A 22 4.07 -4.25 17.10
N ASP A 23 5.40 -4.29 17.12
CA ASP A 23 6.30 -3.18 16.79
C ASP A 23 7.72 -3.71 16.51
N GLY A 24 8.62 -2.86 16.03
CA GLY A 24 10.05 -3.12 15.91
C GLY A 24 10.39 -4.20 14.89
N LYS A 25 11.44 -4.98 15.17
CA LYS A 25 11.89 -6.05 14.26
C LYS A 25 10.89 -7.22 14.27
N PRO A 26 10.43 -7.71 13.10
CA PRO A 26 9.56 -8.88 13.05
C PRO A 26 10.30 -10.14 13.54
N ALA A 27 9.54 -11.10 14.07
CA ALA A 27 10.08 -12.40 14.47
C ALA A 27 10.57 -13.19 13.25
N GLY A 28 11.81 -13.68 13.31
CA GLY A 28 12.44 -14.44 12.23
C GLY A 28 13.96 -14.32 12.25
N ASP A 29 14.60 -14.98 11.30
CA ASP A 29 16.05 -14.98 11.11
C ASP A 29 16.42 -15.09 9.62
N ALA A 30 17.72 -15.16 9.31
CA ALA A 30 18.22 -15.20 7.94
C ALA A 30 17.76 -16.43 7.13
N ARG A 31 17.35 -17.52 7.80
CA ARG A 31 16.83 -18.75 7.19
C ARG A 31 15.30 -18.82 7.28
N THR A 32 14.73 -18.34 8.38
CA THR A 32 13.31 -18.41 8.69
C THR A 32 12.71 -17.02 8.58
N LEU A 33 12.29 -16.67 7.37
CA LEU A 33 11.73 -15.36 7.06
C LEU A 33 10.41 -15.12 7.82
N PRO A 34 10.06 -13.86 8.16
CA PRO A 34 8.76 -13.54 8.75
C PRO A 34 7.63 -13.74 7.72
N TYR A 35 6.76 -14.72 7.92
CA TYR A 35 5.65 -15.03 6.98
C TYR A 35 4.28 -15.32 7.64
N LYS A 36 4.17 -15.25 8.96
CA LYS A 36 2.95 -15.64 9.68
C LYS A 36 1.85 -14.56 9.59
N THR A 37 1.04 -14.62 8.53
CA THR A 37 -0.04 -13.66 8.26
C THR A 37 -1.42 -14.26 8.48
N ALA A 38 -2.43 -13.40 8.68
CA ALA A 38 -3.84 -13.80 8.61
C ALA A 38 -4.22 -14.20 7.18
N GLY A 39 -5.10 -15.22 7.03
CA GLY A 39 -5.48 -15.74 5.71
C GLY A 39 -4.38 -16.52 4.98
N GLY A 40 -3.44 -17.08 5.74
CA GLY A 40 -2.31 -17.84 5.23
C GLY A 40 -1.84 -18.84 6.29
N PHE A 41 -0.85 -18.46 7.09
CA PHE A 41 -0.42 -19.27 8.23
C PHE A 41 -1.50 -19.35 9.31
N TYR A 42 -2.12 -18.21 9.63
CA TYR A 42 -3.28 -18.14 10.50
C TYR A 42 -4.57 -18.20 9.68
N PRO A 43 -5.70 -18.64 10.28
CA PRO A 43 -7.01 -18.61 9.63
C PRO A 43 -7.35 -17.24 9.02
N GLY A 44 -8.15 -17.27 7.95
CA GLY A 44 -8.59 -16.08 7.24
C GLY A 44 -9.76 -15.34 7.90
N MET A 45 -10.17 -14.25 7.25
CA MET A 45 -11.25 -13.37 7.71
C MET A 45 -12.57 -13.57 6.95
N LEU A 46 -12.61 -14.49 5.97
CA LEU A 46 -13.81 -14.78 5.17
C LEU A 46 -14.76 -15.73 5.92
N ALA A 47 -15.34 -15.24 7.00
CA ALA A 47 -16.34 -15.93 7.82
C ALA A 47 -17.23 -14.90 8.54
N GLU A 48 -18.43 -15.31 8.95
CA GLU A 48 -19.33 -14.46 9.75
C GLU A 48 -18.73 -14.11 11.12
N TYR A 49 -17.96 -15.04 11.70
CA TYR A 49 -17.26 -14.87 12.97
C TYR A 49 -15.83 -15.41 12.87
N VAL A 50 -14.90 -14.72 13.54
CA VAL A 50 -13.50 -15.14 13.67
C VAL A 50 -13.06 -15.03 15.12
N VAL A 51 -12.15 -15.91 15.54
CA VAL A 51 -11.55 -15.90 16.88
C VAL A 51 -10.09 -15.50 16.76
N LEU A 52 -9.74 -14.37 17.36
CA LEU A 52 -8.41 -13.78 17.29
C LEU A 52 -7.90 -13.46 18.70
N ASN A 53 -6.57 -13.45 18.87
CA ASN A 53 -5.96 -12.87 20.07
C ASN A 53 -6.20 -11.35 20.07
N GLU A 54 -6.40 -10.73 21.24
CA GLU A 54 -6.61 -9.28 21.33
C GLU A 54 -5.44 -8.45 20.76
N ASN A 55 -4.23 -9.03 20.69
CA ASN A 55 -3.09 -8.38 20.08
C ASN A 55 -3.15 -8.34 18.54
N ALA A 56 -3.96 -9.20 17.93
CA ALA A 56 -4.20 -9.25 16.49
C ALA A 56 -5.27 -8.23 16.04
N LEU A 57 -5.71 -7.34 16.95
CA LEU A 57 -6.75 -6.35 16.71
C LEU A 57 -6.25 -4.94 17.01
N SER A 58 -6.76 -3.99 16.22
CA SER A 58 -6.65 -2.55 16.44
C SER A 58 -8.05 -1.94 16.49
N ALA A 59 -8.22 -0.83 17.21
CA ALA A 59 -9.49 -0.09 17.21
C ALA A 59 -9.80 0.40 15.79
N SER A 60 -11.08 0.31 15.38
CA SER A 60 -11.50 0.81 14.07
C SER A 60 -11.46 2.35 14.04
N PRO A 61 -11.05 2.99 12.93
CA PRO A 61 -11.17 4.44 12.74
C PRO A 61 -12.60 4.93 12.98
N VAL A 62 -12.73 6.06 13.67
CA VAL A 62 -14.06 6.62 13.99
C VAL A 62 -14.70 7.32 12.78
N SER A 63 -13.88 7.77 11.83
CA SER A 63 -14.33 8.48 10.62
C SER A 63 -14.81 7.57 9.50
N LEU A 64 -14.63 6.25 9.63
CA LEU A 64 -14.93 5.27 8.59
C LEU A 64 -15.98 4.25 9.04
N ASN A 65 -16.79 3.79 8.08
CA ASN A 65 -17.65 2.63 8.26
C ASN A 65 -16.84 1.32 8.17
N ASP A 66 -17.46 0.16 8.44
CA ASP A 66 -16.74 -1.13 8.48
C ASP A 66 -16.20 -1.56 7.11
N ILE A 67 -16.90 -1.21 6.03
CA ILE A 67 -16.49 -1.47 4.64
C ILE A 67 -15.19 -0.72 4.35
N GLU A 68 -15.15 0.58 4.65
CA GLU A 68 -13.97 1.43 4.52
C GLU A 68 -12.83 0.97 5.44
N ALA A 69 -13.12 0.75 6.73
CA ALA A 69 -12.13 0.35 7.73
C ALA A 69 -11.44 -0.98 7.40
N SER A 70 -12.15 -1.94 6.77
CA SER A 70 -11.60 -3.24 6.36
C SER A 70 -10.43 -3.14 5.37
N THR A 71 -10.26 -2.00 4.71
CA THR A 71 -9.23 -1.80 3.67
C THR A 71 -7.86 -1.40 4.23
N LEU A 72 -7.81 -0.94 5.48
CA LEU A 72 -6.62 -0.38 6.13
C LEU A 72 -5.56 -1.43 6.48
N PRO A 73 -5.88 -2.61 7.05
CA PRO A 73 -4.88 -3.51 7.64
C PRO A 73 -3.78 -4.02 6.71
N CYS A 74 -4.05 -4.07 5.41
CA CYS A 74 -3.11 -4.58 4.41
C CYS A 74 -2.71 -3.49 3.42
N ALA A 75 -3.64 -3.02 2.58
CA ALA A 75 -3.29 -2.07 1.52
C ALA A 75 -2.88 -0.70 2.08
N GLY A 76 -3.69 -0.15 2.99
CA GLY A 76 -3.38 1.14 3.63
C GLY A 76 -2.13 1.08 4.50
N LEU A 77 -1.99 0.03 5.31
CA LEU A 77 -0.82 -0.17 6.16
C LEU A 77 0.47 -0.31 5.34
N THR A 78 0.44 -1.07 4.22
CA THR A 78 1.60 -1.18 3.34
C THR A 78 2.04 0.20 2.80
N ALA A 79 1.09 1.02 2.35
CA ALA A 79 1.38 2.36 1.84
C ALA A 79 1.91 3.30 2.95
N TRP A 80 1.29 3.28 4.12
CA TRP A 80 1.74 4.03 5.30
C TRP A 80 3.14 3.61 5.73
N PHE A 81 3.39 2.31 5.79
CA PHE A 81 4.68 1.78 6.21
C PHE A 81 5.79 2.16 5.22
N ALA A 82 5.48 2.11 3.92
CA ALA A 82 6.39 2.50 2.86
C ALA A 82 6.76 3.98 2.94
N LEU A 83 5.77 4.88 3.01
CA LEU A 83 5.98 6.33 2.92
C LEU A 83 6.37 6.98 4.25
N VAL A 84 5.77 6.56 5.36
CA VAL A 84 5.89 7.24 6.65
C VAL A 84 6.85 6.47 7.55
N GLU A 85 6.50 5.23 7.90
CA GLU A 85 7.24 4.46 8.92
C GLU A 85 8.70 4.23 8.52
N SER A 86 8.93 3.68 7.33
CA SER A 86 10.27 3.41 6.80
C SER A 86 10.75 4.51 5.87
N GLY A 87 9.82 5.23 5.24
CA GLY A 87 10.11 6.20 4.20
C GLY A 87 10.56 7.56 4.70
N ALA A 88 9.99 8.01 5.82
CA ALA A 88 10.18 9.36 6.35
C ALA A 88 9.91 10.48 5.32
N LEU A 89 8.91 10.28 4.45
CA LEU A 89 8.49 11.23 3.42
C LEU A 89 8.28 12.64 3.99
N ARG A 90 8.82 13.64 3.30
CA ARG A 90 8.74 15.05 3.68
C ARG A 90 7.86 15.84 2.71
N SER A 91 7.27 16.92 3.21
CA SER A 91 6.54 17.87 2.37
C SER A 91 7.46 18.46 1.29
N GLY A 92 6.93 18.59 0.08
CA GLY A 92 7.67 19.07 -1.09
C GLY A 92 8.43 17.99 -1.86
N GLU A 93 8.54 16.77 -1.33
CA GLU A 93 9.12 15.64 -2.06
C GLU A 93 8.14 15.10 -3.12
N SER A 94 8.68 14.43 -4.13
CA SER A 94 7.94 13.79 -5.20
C SER A 94 7.75 12.30 -4.95
N VAL A 95 6.53 11.81 -5.16
CA VAL A 95 6.15 10.41 -5.00
C VAL A 95 5.60 9.86 -6.31
N LEU A 96 6.15 8.75 -6.79
CA LEU A 96 5.58 7.99 -7.90
C LEU A 96 4.83 6.78 -7.36
N VAL A 97 3.55 6.68 -7.66
CA VAL A 97 2.77 5.46 -7.43
C VAL A 97 2.53 4.74 -8.76
N GLN A 98 2.82 3.45 -8.78
CA GLN A 98 2.65 2.63 -9.97
C GLN A 98 1.33 1.85 -9.90
N GLY A 99 0.54 1.97 -10.97
CA GLY A 99 -0.81 1.41 -11.04
C GLY A 99 -1.83 2.16 -10.17
N THR A 100 -3.04 1.62 -10.13
CA THR A 100 -4.18 2.20 -9.40
C THR A 100 -4.86 1.18 -8.49
N GLY A 101 -4.09 0.20 -8.01
CA GLY A 101 -4.57 -0.77 -7.02
C GLY A 101 -4.68 -0.15 -5.64
N GLY A 102 -5.18 -0.92 -4.67
CA GLY A 102 -5.42 -0.45 -3.30
C GLY A 102 -4.20 0.22 -2.65
N VAL A 103 -3.01 -0.39 -2.74
CA VAL A 103 -1.79 0.21 -2.18
C VAL A 103 -1.45 1.53 -2.86
N SER A 104 -1.49 1.57 -4.20
CA SER A 104 -1.15 2.76 -4.99
C SER A 104 -2.06 3.94 -4.66
N LEU A 105 -3.37 3.71 -4.50
CA LEU A 105 -4.31 4.79 -4.18
C LEU A 105 -4.23 5.24 -2.72
N PHE A 106 -3.94 4.34 -1.77
CA PHE A 106 -3.61 4.77 -0.42
C PHE A 106 -2.31 5.58 -0.38
N ALA A 107 -1.28 5.15 -1.12
CA ALA A 107 -0.01 5.87 -1.21
C ALA A 107 -0.21 7.28 -1.79
N LEU A 108 -1.05 7.43 -2.83
CA LEU A 108 -1.45 8.73 -3.35
C LEU A 108 -2.04 9.59 -2.24
N GLN A 109 -3.07 9.11 -1.54
CA GLN A 109 -3.77 9.90 -0.52
C GLN A 109 -2.86 10.27 0.66
N ILE A 110 -2.03 9.33 1.12
CA ILE A 110 -1.07 9.55 2.22
C ILE A 110 0.00 10.56 1.79
N ALA A 111 0.55 10.44 0.57
CA ALA A 111 1.52 11.39 0.05
C ALA A 111 0.94 12.81 -0.09
N LYS A 112 -0.30 12.93 -0.59
CA LYS A 112 -0.99 14.24 -0.65
C LYS A 112 -1.23 14.81 0.75
N ALA A 113 -1.63 13.99 1.72
CA ALA A 113 -1.78 14.43 3.11
C ALA A 113 -0.45 14.90 3.73
N GLN A 114 0.68 14.37 3.28
CA GLN A 114 2.03 14.80 3.68
C GLN A 114 2.57 16.00 2.88
N GLY A 115 1.78 16.55 1.96
CA GLY A 115 2.18 17.70 1.14
C GLY A 115 3.23 17.36 0.08
N ALA A 116 3.23 16.13 -0.43
CA ALA A 116 4.07 15.70 -1.55
C ALA A 116 3.41 15.97 -2.92
N GLU A 117 4.24 16.06 -3.96
CA GLU A 117 3.81 16.01 -5.36
C GLU A 117 3.68 14.54 -5.80
N VAL A 118 2.55 14.15 -6.37
CA VAL A 118 2.24 12.75 -6.70
C VAL A 118 2.10 12.54 -8.20
N PHE A 119 2.87 11.59 -8.69
CA PHE A 119 2.87 11.05 -10.03
C PHE A 119 2.20 9.68 -10.02
N VAL A 120 1.35 9.40 -10.99
CA VAL A 120 0.68 8.10 -11.14
C VAL A 120 0.99 7.53 -12.51
N THR A 121 1.44 6.28 -12.57
CA THR A 121 1.51 5.54 -13.84
C THR A 121 0.37 4.53 -13.95
N SER A 122 -0.22 4.40 -15.13
CA SER A 122 -1.27 3.42 -15.43
C SER A 122 -1.26 3.09 -16.91
N GLY A 123 -1.88 1.97 -17.30
CA GLY A 123 -2.15 1.64 -18.71
C GLY A 123 -3.52 2.10 -19.20
N SER A 124 -4.24 2.91 -18.43
CA SER A 124 -5.61 3.35 -18.73
C SER A 124 -5.77 4.83 -18.40
N ASP A 125 -6.13 5.62 -19.42
CA ASP A 125 -6.39 7.05 -19.29
C ASP A 125 -7.58 7.34 -18.37
N ASP A 126 -8.62 6.50 -18.40
CA ASP A 126 -9.76 6.60 -17.48
C ASP A 126 -9.33 6.46 -16.02
N LYS A 127 -8.47 5.49 -15.72
CA LYS A 127 -7.91 5.29 -14.37
C LYS A 127 -7.01 6.48 -13.98
N LEU A 128 -6.27 7.07 -14.91
CA LEU A 128 -5.47 8.28 -14.65
C LEU A 128 -6.36 9.50 -14.36
N ALA A 129 -7.46 9.69 -15.08
CA ALA A 129 -8.42 10.75 -14.83
C ALA A 129 -9.06 10.62 -13.44
N ARG A 130 -9.43 9.40 -13.04
CA ARG A 130 -9.91 9.11 -11.67
C ARG A 130 -8.83 9.39 -10.62
N ALA A 131 -7.58 9.00 -10.86
CA ALA A 131 -6.47 9.29 -9.94
C ALA A 131 -6.19 10.80 -9.79
N LYS A 132 -6.32 11.57 -10.87
CA LYS A 132 -6.24 13.04 -10.84
C LYS A 132 -7.35 13.66 -10.00
N ALA A 133 -8.57 13.14 -10.09
CA ALA A 133 -9.68 13.57 -9.23
C ALA A 133 -9.45 13.27 -7.73
N LEU A 134 -8.58 12.30 -7.41
CA LEU A 134 -8.14 12.00 -6.04
C LEU A 134 -6.98 12.89 -5.56
N GLY A 135 -6.43 13.75 -6.42
CA GLY A 135 -5.37 14.69 -6.08
C GLY A 135 -3.99 14.36 -6.62
N ALA A 136 -3.85 13.38 -7.52
CA ALA A 136 -2.59 13.22 -8.26
C ALA A 136 -2.29 14.47 -9.11
N ASP A 137 -1.04 14.94 -9.06
CA ASP A 137 -0.58 16.12 -9.80
C ASP A 137 -0.34 15.76 -11.27
N HIS A 138 0.24 14.57 -11.50
CA HIS A 138 0.58 14.08 -12.84
C HIS A 138 0.09 12.65 -13.07
N GLY A 139 -0.45 12.39 -14.26
CA GLY A 139 -0.81 11.06 -14.74
C GLY A 139 -0.02 10.71 -15.99
N ILE A 140 0.61 9.53 -16.01
CA ILE A 140 1.45 9.05 -17.11
C ILE A 140 0.91 7.72 -17.61
N ASN A 141 0.46 7.70 -18.87
CA ASN A 141 0.05 6.46 -19.51
C ASN A 141 1.29 5.70 -20.00
N ARG A 142 1.61 4.60 -19.32
CA ARG A 142 2.81 3.79 -19.61
C ARG A 142 2.77 3.04 -20.94
N LEU A 143 1.63 3.08 -21.65
CA LEU A 143 1.49 2.51 -22.99
C LEU A 143 1.85 3.52 -24.09
N HIS A 144 2.00 4.80 -23.76
CA HIS A 144 2.29 5.87 -24.72
C HIS A 144 3.79 6.20 -24.78
N GLY A 145 4.65 5.17 -24.80
CA GLY A 145 6.11 5.29 -24.89
C GLY A 145 6.83 5.08 -23.56
N ASP A 146 8.06 5.60 -23.46
CA ASP A 146 8.88 5.46 -22.26
C ASP A 146 8.41 6.42 -21.16
N TRP A 147 7.77 5.86 -20.12
CA TRP A 147 7.24 6.65 -19.00
C TRP A 147 8.35 7.30 -18.17
N VAL A 148 9.59 6.81 -18.21
CA VAL A 148 10.72 7.39 -17.48
C VAL A 148 11.13 8.72 -18.10
N GLU A 149 11.16 8.80 -19.44
CA GLU A 149 11.45 10.07 -20.13
C GLU A 149 10.39 11.12 -19.77
N ARG A 150 9.12 10.71 -19.65
CA ARG A 150 8.06 11.61 -19.19
C ARG A 150 8.27 12.11 -17.76
N ILE A 151 8.83 11.29 -16.88
CA ILE A 151 9.21 11.71 -15.52
C ILE A 151 10.32 12.75 -15.58
N TYR A 152 11.34 12.55 -16.42
CA TYR A 152 12.42 13.53 -16.59
C TYR A 152 11.90 14.88 -17.11
N ASP A 153 11.03 14.87 -18.13
CA ASP A 153 10.39 16.09 -18.63
C ASP A 153 9.64 16.86 -17.53
N LEU A 154 8.87 16.14 -16.72
CA LEU A 154 8.03 16.75 -15.68
C LEU A 154 8.83 17.24 -14.46
N THR A 155 9.96 16.59 -14.18
CA THR A 155 10.79 16.89 -13.00
C THR A 155 12.02 17.74 -13.33
N GLY A 156 12.25 18.05 -14.60
CA GLY A 156 13.46 18.73 -15.07
C GLY A 156 14.71 17.90 -14.78
N ASP A 157 14.69 16.62 -15.18
CA ASP A 157 15.75 15.61 -15.00
C ASP A 157 16.08 15.24 -13.55
N ARG A 158 15.41 15.84 -12.55
CA ARG A 158 15.62 15.53 -11.13
C ARG A 158 15.28 14.07 -10.79
N GLY A 159 14.21 13.55 -11.38
CA GLY A 159 13.63 12.25 -11.02
C GLY A 159 12.72 12.34 -9.79
N ILE A 160 12.39 11.16 -9.24
CA ILE A 160 11.41 10.98 -8.15
C ILE A 160 12.10 10.66 -6.82
N ASP A 161 11.72 11.37 -5.75
CA ASP A 161 12.29 11.19 -4.41
C ASP A 161 11.87 9.85 -3.79
N HIS A 162 10.61 9.43 -3.96
CA HIS A 162 10.11 8.17 -3.43
C HIS A 162 9.20 7.41 -4.41
N ILE A 163 9.62 6.24 -4.86
CA ILE A 163 8.84 5.36 -5.74
C ILE A 163 8.17 4.25 -4.93
N ILE A 164 6.86 4.09 -5.13
CA ILE A 164 6.03 2.99 -4.66
C ILE A 164 5.93 1.96 -5.79
N GLU A 165 6.82 0.97 -5.73
CA GLU A 165 6.99 -0.07 -6.75
C GLU A 165 6.11 -1.27 -6.43
N THR A 166 5.07 -1.46 -7.25
CA THR A 166 4.08 -2.54 -7.10
C THR A 166 4.17 -3.60 -8.19
N VAL A 167 5.00 -3.39 -9.22
CA VAL A 167 5.06 -4.23 -10.42
C VAL A 167 6.17 -5.27 -10.31
N GLY A 168 7.38 -4.86 -9.91
CA GLY A 168 8.53 -5.75 -9.77
C GLY A 168 9.14 -6.18 -11.11
N GLY A 169 9.85 -7.33 -11.12
CA GLY A 169 10.44 -7.89 -12.34
C GLY A 169 11.38 -6.92 -13.08
N THR A 170 11.21 -6.81 -14.40
CA THR A 170 12.03 -5.93 -15.25
C THR A 170 11.69 -4.45 -15.09
N ASN A 171 10.50 -4.12 -14.58
CA ASN A 171 10.10 -2.73 -14.29
C ASN A 171 11.00 -2.05 -13.24
N MET A 172 11.63 -2.84 -12.36
CA MET A 172 12.59 -2.35 -11.36
C MET A 172 13.73 -1.52 -11.98
N ALA A 173 14.20 -1.88 -13.19
CA ALA A 173 15.23 -1.12 -13.88
C ALA A 173 14.73 0.28 -14.29
N ASN A 174 13.45 0.40 -14.65
CA ASN A 174 12.84 1.70 -14.97
C ASN A 174 12.61 2.54 -13.72
N SER A 175 12.20 1.93 -12.61
CA SER A 175 12.14 2.64 -11.31
C SER A 175 13.52 3.13 -10.88
N LEU A 176 14.58 2.35 -11.08
CA LEU A 176 15.96 2.81 -10.84
C LEU A 176 16.42 3.91 -11.80
N ARG A 177 15.92 3.94 -13.05
CA ARG A 177 16.12 5.09 -13.94
C ARG A 177 15.34 6.31 -13.44
N ALA A 178 14.10 6.17 -13.03
CA ALA A 178 13.24 7.29 -12.65
C ALA A 178 13.57 7.91 -11.27
N VAL A 179 14.20 7.15 -10.36
CA VAL A 179 14.51 7.63 -9.01
C VAL A 179 15.53 8.77 -9.05
N ALA A 180 15.34 9.76 -8.18
CA ALA A 180 16.29 10.83 -7.95
C ALA A 180 17.59 10.31 -7.30
N ILE A 181 18.65 11.10 -7.37
CA ILE A 181 19.87 10.82 -6.60
C ILE A 181 19.51 10.83 -5.10
N HIS A 182 19.96 9.80 -4.37
CA HIS A 182 19.62 9.54 -2.97
C HIS A 182 18.13 9.32 -2.69
N GLY A 183 17.32 9.12 -3.73
CA GLY A 183 15.91 8.79 -3.56
C GLY A 183 15.68 7.37 -3.05
N ARG A 184 14.42 6.98 -3.00
CA ARG A 184 13.95 5.73 -2.37
C ARG A 184 13.04 4.95 -3.30
N ILE A 185 13.20 3.63 -3.32
CA ILE A 185 12.31 2.69 -4.00
C ILE A 185 11.79 1.70 -2.96
N SER A 186 10.50 1.80 -2.64
CA SER A 186 9.80 0.87 -1.76
C SER A 186 9.17 -0.23 -2.61
N VAL A 187 9.75 -1.43 -2.54
CA VAL A 187 9.33 -2.61 -3.31
C VAL A 187 8.25 -3.36 -2.53
N ILE A 188 7.03 -3.38 -3.06
CA ILE A 188 5.84 -3.93 -2.40
C ILE A 188 5.36 -5.22 -3.06
N GLY A 189 5.35 -5.23 -4.39
CA GLY A 189 4.79 -6.33 -5.19
C GLY A 189 5.75 -6.82 -6.25
N VAL A 190 5.50 -8.04 -6.70
CA VAL A 190 6.27 -8.80 -7.71
C VAL A 190 5.33 -9.35 -8.78
N LEU A 191 4.40 -8.51 -9.26
CA LEU A 191 3.39 -8.87 -10.27
C LEU A 191 4.01 -9.43 -11.56
N GLU A 192 5.16 -8.89 -11.98
CA GLU A 192 5.89 -9.33 -13.18
C GLU A 192 7.00 -10.36 -12.89
N GLY A 193 7.09 -10.89 -11.66
CA GLY A 193 8.03 -11.94 -11.28
C GLY A 193 8.81 -11.66 -10.00
N TYR A 194 9.23 -12.74 -9.34
CA TYR A 194 9.89 -12.71 -8.03
C TYR A 194 11.36 -12.28 -8.06
N ASP A 195 12.02 -12.42 -9.21
CA ASP A 195 13.41 -12.03 -9.39
C ASP A 195 13.54 -10.56 -9.78
N ILE A 196 14.45 -9.85 -9.13
CA ILE A 196 14.75 -8.45 -9.41
C ILE A 196 16.16 -8.34 -9.99
N SER A 197 16.27 -7.67 -11.14
CA SER A 197 17.55 -7.34 -11.77
C SER A 197 17.70 -5.83 -11.89
N LEU A 198 18.80 -5.29 -11.38
CA LEU A 198 19.09 -3.86 -11.35
C LEU A 198 20.44 -3.57 -12.03
N PRO A 199 20.51 -2.59 -12.96
CA PRO A 199 21.79 -2.14 -13.49
C PRO A 199 22.67 -1.51 -12.40
N ALA A 200 23.90 -2.02 -12.26
CA ALA A 200 24.82 -1.59 -11.19
C ALA A 200 25.23 -0.11 -11.29
N ALA A 201 25.42 0.42 -12.51
CA ALA A 201 25.87 1.79 -12.71
C ALA A 201 24.90 2.84 -12.11
N PRO A 202 23.59 2.88 -12.46
CA PRO A 202 22.66 3.80 -11.82
C PRO A 202 22.44 3.50 -10.34
N LEU A 203 22.51 2.23 -9.90
CA LEU A 203 22.43 1.88 -8.48
C LEU A 203 23.56 2.53 -7.67
N LEU A 204 24.79 2.47 -8.17
CA LEU A 204 25.95 3.07 -7.52
C LEU A 204 25.96 4.60 -7.63
N LEU A 205 25.68 5.14 -8.81
CA LEU A 205 25.81 6.57 -9.09
C LEU A 205 24.66 7.40 -8.51
N LYS A 206 23.44 6.85 -8.47
CA LYS A 206 22.30 7.51 -7.81
C LYS A 206 22.23 7.19 -6.32
N SER A 207 22.83 6.07 -5.89
CA SER A 207 22.84 5.63 -4.49
C SER A 207 21.45 5.69 -3.81
N PRO A 208 20.39 5.11 -4.41
CA PRO A 208 19.07 5.12 -3.81
C PRO A 208 18.97 4.07 -2.69
N THR A 209 18.00 4.26 -1.79
CA THR A 209 17.56 3.18 -0.89
C THR A 209 16.55 2.29 -1.60
N VAL A 210 16.87 1.01 -1.78
CA VAL A 210 15.90 0.00 -2.27
C VAL A 210 15.48 -0.87 -1.09
N GLN A 211 14.21 -0.81 -0.71
CA GLN A 211 13.70 -1.51 0.48
C GLN A 211 12.43 -2.30 0.18
N GLY A 212 12.43 -3.59 0.52
CA GLY A 212 11.23 -4.42 0.51
C GLY A 212 10.27 -4.04 1.64
N ILE A 213 8.98 -3.96 1.34
CA ILE A 213 7.92 -3.62 2.30
C ILE A 213 6.93 -4.79 2.41
N GLY A 214 7.02 -5.52 3.52
CA GLY A 214 6.11 -6.61 3.88
C GLY A 214 4.97 -6.14 4.79
N VAL A 215 4.08 -5.30 4.26
CA VAL A 215 2.97 -4.68 5.01
C VAL A 215 3.45 -3.81 6.18
N GLY A 216 3.31 -4.25 7.44
CA GLY A 216 3.67 -3.47 8.62
C GLY A 216 3.18 -4.07 9.94
N HIS A 217 3.63 -3.51 11.06
CA HIS A 217 3.24 -3.94 12.41
C HIS A 217 2.07 -3.13 12.99
N ARG A 218 1.47 -3.66 14.06
CA ARG A 218 0.29 -3.07 14.73
C ARG A 218 0.47 -1.59 15.11
N ARG A 219 1.60 -1.20 15.70
CA ARG A 219 1.78 0.19 16.17
C ARG A 219 1.69 1.20 15.02
N ALA A 220 2.27 0.90 13.86
CA ALA A 220 2.10 1.68 12.63
C ALA A 220 0.66 1.68 12.10
N LEU A 221 -0.09 0.58 12.24
CA LEU A 221 -1.51 0.57 11.89
C LEU A 221 -2.32 1.50 12.80
N GLU A 222 -2.07 1.46 14.10
CA GLU A 222 -2.73 2.35 15.07
C GLU A 222 -2.38 3.82 14.81
N GLU A 223 -1.16 4.13 14.36
CA GLU A 223 -0.78 5.47 13.90
C GLU A 223 -1.47 5.86 12.59
N PHE A 224 -1.54 4.94 11.63
CA PHE A 224 -2.23 5.17 10.37
C PHE A 224 -3.74 5.38 10.56
N ILE A 225 -4.37 4.66 11.48
CA ILE A 225 -5.78 4.87 11.87
C ILE A 225 -5.97 6.31 12.37
N ARG A 226 -5.10 6.78 13.30
CA ARG A 226 -5.17 8.15 13.80
C ARG A 226 -4.97 9.18 12.69
N ALA A 227 -4.00 8.96 11.81
CA ALA A 227 -3.75 9.84 10.66
C ALA A 227 -4.93 9.85 9.67
N THR A 228 -5.59 8.70 9.48
CA THR A 228 -6.80 8.56 8.65
C THR A 228 -7.93 9.43 9.21
N ASP A 229 -8.19 9.35 10.51
CA ASP A 229 -9.22 10.15 11.18
C ASP A 229 -8.92 11.66 11.11
N ILE A 230 -7.66 12.06 11.35
CA ILE A 230 -7.26 13.48 11.34
C ILE A 230 -7.33 14.09 9.94
N ASN A 231 -6.84 13.37 8.92
CA ASN A 231 -6.74 13.89 7.56
C ASN A 231 -7.98 13.60 6.71
N GLY A 232 -8.97 12.89 7.25
CA GLY A 232 -10.18 12.50 6.52
C GLY A 232 -9.87 11.62 5.31
N ILE A 233 -8.87 10.74 5.41
CA ILE A 233 -8.51 9.82 4.30
C ILE A 233 -9.69 8.88 4.06
N LYS A 234 -10.23 8.89 2.83
CA LYS A 234 -11.34 8.02 2.41
C LYS A 234 -10.84 6.92 1.49
N PRO A 235 -10.83 5.64 1.93
CA PRO A 235 -10.38 4.54 1.09
C PRO A 235 -11.15 4.46 -0.24
N VAL A 236 -10.42 4.24 -1.32
CA VAL A 236 -11.04 4.06 -2.64
C VAL A 236 -11.50 2.61 -2.79
N ILE A 237 -12.81 2.43 -2.89
CA ILE A 237 -13.46 1.13 -3.07
C ILE A 237 -14.11 1.12 -4.44
N ASP A 238 -13.69 0.20 -5.29
CA ASP A 238 -14.23 0.03 -6.64
C ASP A 238 -15.58 -0.69 -6.60
N HIS A 239 -15.69 -1.70 -5.74
CA HIS A 239 -16.93 -2.44 -5.57
C HIS A 239 -17.05 -3.08 -4.19
N CYS A 240 -18.30 -3.17 -3.73
CA CYS A 240 -18.66 -3.90 -2.53
C CYS A 240 -19.62 -5.03 -2.91
N TYR A 241 -19.17 -6.27 -2.75
CA TYR A 241 -19.90 -7.50 -3.03
C TYR A 241 -20.56 -8.03 -1.77
N SER A 242 -21.67 -8.77 -1.88
CA SER A 242 -22.17 -9.58 -0.76
C SER A 242 -21.32 -10.84 -0.57
N PHE A 243 -21.44 -11.49 0.59
CA PHE A 243 -20.62 -12.67 0.91
C PHE A 243 -20.80 -13.83 -0.07
N ASP A 244 -22.00 -14.02 -0.62
CA ASP A 244 -22.34 -15.04 -1.61
C ASP A 244 -21.80 -14.72 -3.03
N GLU A 245 -21.36 -13.49 -3.27
CA GLU A 245 -20.74 -13.04 -4.52
C GLU A 245 -19.20 -13.17 -4.52
N LEU A 246 -18.63 -13.96 -3.59
CA LEU A 246 -17.19 -14.20 -3.51
C LEU A 246 -16.56 -14.60 -4.87
N PRO A 247 -17.13 -15.51 -5.69
CA PRO A 247 -16.55 -15.85 -6.99
C PRO A 247 -16.41 -14.64 -7.93
N GLN A 248 -17.42 -13.77 -7.99
CA GLN A 248 -17.44 -12.56 -8.81
C GLN A 248 -16.43 -11.53 -8.29
N ALA A 249 -16.29 -11.43 -6.97
CA ALA A 249 -15.30 -10.58 -6.33
C ALA A 249 -13.88 -11.01 -6.71
N LEU A 250 -13.58 -12.32 -6.72
CA LEU A 250 -12.28 -12.86 -7.13
C LEU A 250 -12.00 -12.61 -8.62
N GLU A 251 -12.99 -12.80 -9.50
CA GLU A 251 -12.83 -12.47 -10.93
C GLU A 251 -12.60 -10.96 -11.16
N HIS A 252 -13.23 -10.09 -10.36
CA HIS A 252 -12.93 -8.65 -10.41
C HIS A 252 -11.50 -8.36 -9.91
N LEU A 253 -11.03 -9.04 -8.86
CA LEU A 253 -9.66 -8.87 -8.37
C LEU A 253 -8.63 -9.13 -9.48
N ASP A 254 -8.81 -10.21 -10.24
CA ASP A 254 -7.91 -10.61 -11.33
C ASP A 254 -7.88 -9.62 -12.50
N ARG A 255 -8.98 -8.90 -12.74
CA ARG A 255 -9.08 -7.85 -13.77
C ARG A 255 -8.39 -6.54 -13.36
N GLY A 256 -8.00 -6.39 -12.09
CA GLY A 256 -7.32 -5.21 -11.58
C GLY A 256 -8.29 -4.08 -11.22
N PRO A 257 -8.81 -4.03 -9.98
CA PRO A 257 -9.72 -2.99 -9.52
C PRO A 257 -9.03 -1.62 -9.44
N PHE A 258 -9.80 -0.55 -9.54
CA PHE A 258 -9.38 0.79 -9.15
C PHE A 258 -9.57 0.97 -7.64
N GLY A 259 -8.53 0.69 -6.87
CA GLY A 259 -8.57 0.67 -5.41
C GLY A 259 -8.85 -0.71 -4.84
N LYS A 260 -9.90 -0.83 -4.01
CA LYS A 260 -10.23 -2.04 -3.26
C LYS A 260 -11.55 -2.65 -3.69
N ILE A 261 -11.63 -3.97 -3.67
CA ILE A 261 -12.88 -4.71 -3.54
C ILE A 261 -13.09 -5.08 -2.07
N VAL A 262 -14.34 -5.10 -1.64
CA VAL A 262 -14.72 -5.48 -0.26
C VAL A 262 -15.89 -6.44 -0.31
N LEU A 263 -15.89 -7.43 0.58
CA LEU A 263 -17.06 -8.28 0.82
C LEU A 263 -17.79 -7.76 2.06
N LYS A 264 -19.08 -7.51 1.92
CA LYS A 264 -19.96 -7.12 3.01
C LYS A 264 -20.59 -8.38 3.61
N LEU A 265 -20.36 -8.56 4.91
CA LEU A 265 -21.11 -9.51 5.72
C LEU A 265 -22.47 -8.89 6.06
N SER A 266 -23.52 -9.71 5.97
CA SER A 266 -24.91 -9.33 6.23
C SER A 266 -25.20 -9.11 7.70
#